data_AF-X0X8V9-F1
#
_entry.id   AF-X0X8V9-F1
#
_cell.length_a   1.000
_cell.length_b   1.000
_cell.length_c   1.000
_cell.angle_alpha   90.00
_cell.angle_beta   90.00
_cell.angle_gamma   90.00
#
_symmetry.space_group_name_H-M   'P 1'
#
loop_
_entity.id
_entity.type
_entity.pdbx_description
1 polymer ?
#
loop_
_entity_poly.entity_id
_entity_poly.type
_entity_poly.pdbx_seq_one_letter_code
_entity_poly.pdbx_strand_id
1 'polypeptide(L)'
;IEIFSKKLGALEAISKYMKETLNMNYREIAELLNRDERTIWTTYNKARKKQPESIKIEETEISLPLSIFKNKKLTILESVIIYLKQKEMKYIEIADLLNRDQRNIWTIYSRALKK
;
A
#
# COMPACT_ATOMS: atom_id res chain seq x y z
N ILE A 1 8.35 -2.24 -2.26
CA ILE A 1 7.42 -1.07 -2.37
C ILE A 1 6.69 -0.96 -3.73
N GLU A 2 7.17 -1.67 -4.75
CA GLU A 2 6.69 -1.64 -6.14
C GLU A 2 5.23 -2.04 -6.35
N ILE A 3 4.59 -2.68 -5.37
CA ILE A 3 3.19 -3.09 -5.46
C ILE A 3 2.21 -1.91 -5.59
N PHE A 4 2.59 -0.72 -5.12
CA PHE A 4 1.71 0.45 -5.02
C PHE A 4 1.55 1.24 -6.34
N SER A 5 1.55 0.56 -7.48
CA SER A 5 1.40 1.15 -8.82
C SER A 5 0.01 1.76 -9.05
N LYS A 6 -0.19 2.41 -10.20
CA LYS A 6 -1.49 3.02 -10.58
C LYS A 6 -2.60 1.99 -10.87
N LYS A 7 -2.27 0.75 -11.25
CA LYS A 7 -3.26 -0.25 -11.70
C LYS A 7 -4.18 -0.71 -10.57
N LEU A 8 -3.64 -0.82 -9.35
CA LEU A 8 -4.37 -1.24 -8.16
C LEU A 8 -4.40 -0.10 -7.12
N GLY A 9 -5.49 0.00 -6.36
CA GLY A 9 -5.52 0.82 -5.16
C GLY A 9 -4.51 0.30 -4.14
N ALA A 10 -4.02 1.16 -3.23
CA ALA A 10 -2.96 0.73 -2.32
C ALA A 10 -3.39 -0.44 -1.39
N LEU A 11 -4.64 -0.45 -0.93
CA LEU A 11 -5.18 -1.58 -0.16
C LEU A 11 -5.37 -2.83 -1.03
N GLU A 12 -5.73 -2.66 -2.31
CA GLU A 12 -5.86 -3.76 -3.29
C GLU A 12 -4.50 -4.42 -3.53
N ALA A 13 -3.46 -3.61 -3.78
CA ALA A 13 -2.10 -4.07 -4.01
C ALA A 13 -1.53 -4.85 -2.81
N ILE A 14 -1.61 -4.29 -1.60
CA ILE A 14 -1.06 -4.94 -0.40
C ILE A 14 -1.82 -6.22 -0.03
N SER A 15 -3.16 -6.20 -0.13
CA SER A 15 -3.96 -7.40 0.17
C SER A 15 -3.67 -8.52 -0.81
N LYS A 16 -3.50 -8.19 -2.08
CA LYS A 16 -3.16 -9.18 -3.11
C LYS A 16 -1.76 -9.75 -2.93
N TYR A 17 -0.77 -8.91 -2.66
CA TYR A 17 0.60 -9.34 -2.39
C TYR A 17 0.68 -10.28 -1.17
N MET A 18 0.06 -9.89 -0.05
CA MET A 18 0.04 -10.73 1.14
C MET A 18 -0.68 -12.07 0.91
N LYS A 19 -1.74 -12.07 0.09
CA LYS A 19 -2.50 -13.29 -0.20
C LYS A 19 -1.78 -14.23 -1.16
N GLU A 20 -1.23 -13.70 -2.25
CA GLU A 20 -0.67 -14.51 -3.35
C GLU A 20 0.81 -14.81 -3.17
N THR A 21 1.59 -13.85 -2.65
CA THR A 21 3.04 -14.00 -2.52
C THR A 21 3.45 -14.52 -1.14
N LEU A 22 2.82 -14.01 -0.08
CA LEU A 22 3.11 -14.46 1.30
C LEU A 22 2.20 -15.61 1.76
N ASN A 23 1.24 -16.03 0.92
CA ASN A 23 0.29 -17.11 1.17
C ASN A 23 -0.50 -16.99 2.48
N MET A 24 -0.73 -15.76 2.97
CA MET A 24 -1.45 -15.51 4.22
C MET A 24 -2.95 -15.76 4.08
N ASN A 25 -3.62 -16.06 5.18
CA ASN A 25 -5.08 -16.12 5.23
C ASN A 25 -5.69 -14.71 5.44
N TYR A 26 -6.99 -14.55 5.16
CA TYR A 26 -7.63 -13.22 5.22
C TYR A 26 -7.65 -12.65 6.63
N ARG A 27 -7.78 -13.50 7.65
CA ARG A 27 -7.76 -13.12 9.06
C ARG A 27 -6.40 -12.55 9.47
N GLU A 28 -5.31 -13.20 9.10
CA GLU A 28 -3.94 -12.72 9.34
C GLU A 28 -3.72 -11.35 8.70
N ILE A 29 -4.12 -11.19 7.45
CA ILE A 29 -4.01 -9.91 6.73
C ILE A 29 -4.85 -8.83 7.43
N ALA A 30 -6.05 -9.18 7.86
CA ALA A 30 -6.96 -8.29 8.57
C ALA A 30 -6.37 -7.83 9.91
N GLU A 31 -5.80 -8.74 10.69
CA GLU A 31 -5.13 -8.45 11.96
C GLU A 31 -3.89 -7.56 11.75
N LEU A 32 -3.07 -7.83 10.74
CA LEU A 32 -1.86 -7.05 10.43
C LEU A 32 -2.16 -5.64 9.94
N LEU A 33 -3.15 -5.50 9.05
CA LEU A 33 -3.56 -4.20 8.50
C LEU A 33 -4.56 -3.47 9.40
N ASN A 34 -4.96 -4.09 10.52
CA ASN A 34 -6.01 -3.61 11.41
C ASN A 34 -7.28 -3.25 10.61
N ARG A 35 -7.74 -4.15 9.75
CA ARG A 35 -8.96 -4.01 8.94
C ARG A 35 -9.90 -5.18 9.21
N ASP A 36 -11.14 -5.03 8.79
CA ASP A 36 -12.11 -6.12 8.85
C ASP A 36 -11.82 -7.17 7.76
N GLU A 37 -11.96 -8.45 8.10
CA GLU A 37 -11.70 -9.56 7.17
C GLU A 37 -12.53 -9.48 5.89
N ARG A 38 -13.80 -9.04 5.99
CA ARG A 38 -14.68 -8.86 4.82
C ARG A 38 -14.16 -7.74 3.91
N THR A 39 -13.53 -6.72 4.50
CA THR A 39 -12.88 -5.65 3.72
C THR A 39 -11.68 -6.20 2.96
N ILE A 40 -10.86 -7.05 3.59
CA ILE A 40 -9.72 -7.68 2.91
C ILE A 40 -10.20 -8.60 1.79
N TRP A 41 -11.20 -9.45 2.04
CA TRP A 41 -11.75 -10.36 1.03
C TRP A 41 -12.33 -9.60 -0.18
N THR A 42 -13.15 -8.57 0.06
CA THR A 42 -13.71 -7.76 -1.04
C THR A 42 -12.62 -7.03 -1.83
N THR A 43 -11.61 -6.50 -1.13
CA THR A 43 -10.50 -5.77 -1.74
C THR A 43 -9.60 -6.69 -2.56
N TYR A 44 -9.29 -7.88 -2.06
CA TYR A 44 -8.57 -8.92 -2.79
C TYR A 44 -9.32 -9.32 -4.08
N ASN A 45 -10.62 -9.60 -3.98
CA ASN A 45 -11.42 -9.98 -5.16
C ASN A 45 -11.48 -8.86 -6.22
N LYS A 46 -11.56 -7.59 -5.80
CA LYS A 46 -11.45 -6.45 -6.72
C LYS A 46 -10.07 -6.39 -7.37
N ALA A 47 -9.01 -6.59 -6.59
CA ALA A 47 -7.63 -6.61 -7.08
C ALA A 47 -7.42 -7.71 -8.12
N ARG A 48 -7.89 -8.93 -7.84
CA ARG A 48 -7.83 -10.08 -8.74
C ARG A 48 -8.60 -9.85 -10.06
N LYS A 49 -9.74 -9.15 -10.01
CA LYS A 49 -10.49 -8.78 -11.22
C LYS A 49 -9.77 -7.73 -12.07
N LYS A 50 -9.17 -6.71 -11.43
CA LYS A 50 -8.43 -5.63 -12.13
C LYS A 50 -7.09 -6.10 -12.69
N GLN A 51 -6.45 -7.02 -12.00
CA GLN A 51 -5.17 -7.59 -12.36
C GLN A 51 -5.24 -9.09 -12.08
N PRO A 52 -5.52 -9.94 -13.08
CA PRO A 52 -5.52 -11.39 -12.90
C PRO A 52 -4.12 -11.97 -12.70
N GLU A 53 -3.10 -11.30 -13.23
CA GLU A 53 -1.71 -11.76 -13.14
C GLU A 53 -1.19 -11.69 -11.71
N SER A 54 -0.50 -12.73 -11.24
CA SER A 54 0.15 -12.74 -9.92
C SER A 54 1.16 -11.60 -9.79
N ILE A 55 1.22 -10.95 -8.62
CA ILE A 55 2.27 -9.96 -8.34
C ILE A 55 3.60 -10.71 -8.16
N LYS A 56 4.48 -10.60 -9.17
CA LYS A 56 5.89 -10.98 -9.05
C LYS A 56 6.66 -9.70 -8.70
N ILE A 57 7.33 -9.70 -7.56
CA ILE A 57 8.22 -8.60 -7.18
C ILE A 57 9.63 -9.17 -7.13
N GLU A 58 10.58 -8.43 -7.69
CA GLU A 58 12.00 -8.67 -7.45
C GLU A 58 12.37 -8.10 -6.06
N GLU A 59 13.46 -8.56 -5.47
CA GLU A 59 13.86 -8.08 -4.14
C GLU A 59 14.11 -6.57 -4.18
N THR A 60 13.27 -5.79 -3.49
CA THR A 60 13.40 -4.33 -3.48
C THR A 60 14.23 -3.87 -2.29
N GLU A 61 15.14 -2.91 -2.50
CA GLU A 61 15.99 -2.33 -1.45
C GLU A 61 15.20 -1.65 -0.31
N ILE A 62 13.96 -1.21 -0.57
CA ILE A 62 13.12 -0.51 0.40
C ILE A 62 12.07 -1.44 1.01
N SER A 63 12.33 -1.83 2.26
CA SER A 63 11.37 -2.53 3.12
C SER A 63 10.44 -1.55 3.85
N LEU A 64 9.16 -1.90 3.92
CA LEU A 64 8.14 -1.14 4.65
C LEU A 64 7.73 -1.92 5.90
N PRO A 65 7.86 -1.35 7.11
CA PRO A 65 7.44 -2.03 8.31
C PRO A 65 5.92 -2.09 8.39
N LEU A 66 5.35 -3.26 8.68
CA LEU A 66 3.90 -3.47 8.77
C LEU A 66 3.22 -2.58 9.82
N SER A 67 3.99 -2.08 10.79
CA SER A 67 3.51 -1.16 11.83
C SER A 67 2.89 0.12 11.27
N ILE A 68 3.32 0.61 10.10
CA ILE A 68 2.78 1.83 9.50
C ILE A 68 1.32 1.68 9.07
N PHE A 69 0.88 0.45 8.78
CA PHE A 69 -0.47 0.17 8.29
C PHE A 69 -1.50 -0.02 9.40
N LYS A 70 -1.08 -0.11 10.67
CA LYS A 70 -1.99 -0.30 11.81
C LYS A 70 -2.88 0.91 12.08
N ASN A 71 -2.49 2.10 11.61
CA ASN A 71 -3.26 3.32 11.82
C ASN A 71 -4.52 3.34 10.93
N LYS A 72 -5.68 3.09 11.54
CA LYS A 72 -6.97 3.07 10.84
C LYS A 72 -7.37 4.42 10.22
N LYS A 73 -6.91 5.55 10.79
CA LYS A 73 -7.25 6.91 10.32
C LYS A 73 -6.60 7.25 8.99
N LEU A 74 -5.44 6.65 8.73
CA LEU A 74 -4.69 6.81 7.50
C LEU A 74 -5.05 5.70 6.52
N THR A 75 -5.11 6.05 5.25
CA THR A 75 -5.14 5.05 4.18
C THR A 75 -3.78 4.37 4.07
N ILE A 76 -3.74 3.22 3.41
CA ILE A 76 -2.48 2.51 3.14
C ILE A 76 -1.50 3.42 2.38
N LEU A 77 -1.98 4.14 1.36
CA LEU A 77 -1.13 5.04 0.57
C LEU A 77 -0.62 6.24 1.39
N GLU A 78 -1.48 6.84 2.22
CA GLU A 78 -1.09 7.92 3.15
C GLU A 78 0.01 7.44 4.11
N SER A 79 -0.13 6.23 4.64
CA SER A 79 0.84 5.62 5.57
C SER A 79 2.20 5.40 4.88
N VAL A 80 2.21 4.90 3.65
CA VAL A 80 3.43 4.75 2.85
C VAL A 80 4.10 6.10 2.60
N ILE A 81 3.34 7.10 2.14
CA ILE A 81 3.88 8.42 1.81
C ILE A 81 4.46 9.11 3.06
N ILE A 82 3.77 9.03 4.21
CA ILE A 82 4.30 9.57 5.47
C ILE A 82 5.61 8.87 5.84
N TYR A 83 5.67 7.53 5.77
CA TYR A 83 6.87 6.79 6.11
C TYR A 83 8.06 7.16 5.22
N LEU A 84 7.86 7.23 3.90
CA LEU A 84 8.91 7.65 2.96
C LEU A 84 9.34 9.09 3.23
N LYS A 85 8.41 9.97 3.59
CA LYS A 85 8.74 11.35 3.91
C LYS A 85 9.50 11.50 5.22
N GLN A 86 9.23 10.65 6.20
CA GLN A 86 10.02 10.54 7.45
C GLN A 86 11.44 10.03 7.20
N LYS A 87 11.69 9.32 6.10
CA LYS A 87 13.02 8.94 5.61
C LYS A 87 13.69 10.04 4.76
N GLU A 88 13.19 11.27 4.87
CA GLU A 88 13.71 12.47 4.18
C GLU A 88 13.67 12.44 2.65
N MET A 89 12.96 11.48 2.04
CA MET A 89 12.82 11.40 0.59
C MET A 89 12.11 12.64 0.02
N LYS A 90 12.54 13.04 -1.19
CA LYS A 90 11.92 14.13 -1.95
C LYS A 90 10.61 13.64 -2.59
N TYR A 91 9.69 14.56 -2.83
CA TYR A 91 8.40 14.20 -3.45
C TYR A 91 8.57 13.61 -4.85
N ILE A 92 9.58 14.05 -5.61
CA ILE A 92 9.89 13.50 -6.92
C ILE A 92 10.35 12.04 -6.82
N GLU A 93 11.21 11.71 -5.85
CA GLU A 93 11.70 10.34 -5.63
C GLU A 93 10.54 9.40 -5.24
N ILE A 94 9.66 9.87 -4.35
CA ILE A 94 8.45 9.13 -3.96
C ILE A 94 7.49 8.95 -5.14
N ALA A 95 7.38 9.97 -5.98
CA ALA A 95 6.53 9.97 -7.17
C ALA A 95 7.01 8.93 -8.19
N ASP A 96 8.31 8.93 -8.49
CA ASP A 96 8.94 7.97 -9.40
C ASP A 96 8.78 6.55 -8.88
N LEU A 97 9.03 6.35 -7.58
CA LEU A 97 8.95 5.04 -6.94
C LEU A 97 7.53 4.47 -6.87
N LEU A 98 6.51 5.32 -6.73
CA LEU A 98 5.10 4.89 -6.72
C LEU A 98 4.46 4.98 -8.11
N ASN A 99 5.20 5.40 -9.15
CA ASN A 99 4.70 5.72 -10.49
C ASN A 99 3.46 6.64 -10.46
N ARG A 100 3.56 7.72 -9.69
CA ARG A 100 2.50 8.71 -9.44
C ARG A 100 3.01 10.12 -9.68
N ASP A 101 2.10 11.07 -9.79
CA ASP A 101 2.45 12.48 -9.94
C ASP A 101 2.88 13.07 -8.58
N GLN A 102 3.99 13.82 -8.54
CA GLN A 102 4.50 14.46 -7.31
C GLN A 102 3.50 15.41 -6.63
N ARG A 103 2.62 16.08 -7.39
CA ARG A 103 1.57 16.96 -6.84
C ARG A 103 0.51 16.15 -6.09
N ASN A 104 0.23 14.93 -6.58
CA ASN A 104 -0.66 14.00 -5.88
C ASN A 104 -0.01 13.51 -4.58
N ILE A 105 1.28 13.17 -4.62
CA ILE A 105 2.02 12.76 -3.41
C ILE A 105 1.99 13.87 -2.35
N TRP A 106 2.31 15.11 -2.74
CA TRP A 106 2.27 16.27 -1.84
C TRP A 106 0.87 16.49 -1.25
N THR A 107 -0.17 16.41 -2.09
CA THR A 107 -1.56 16.59 -1.65
C THR A 107 -1.96 15.54 -0.63
N ILE A 108 -1.62 14.27 -0.89
CA ILE A 108 -1.92 13.16 0.02
C ILE A 108 -1.18 13.35 1.35
N TYR A 109 0.12 13.69 1.31
CA TYR A 109 0.91 13.97 2.50
C TYR A 109 0.31 15.12 3.34
N SER A 110 0.01 16.25 2.71
CA SER A 110 -0.58 17.42 3.36
C SER A 110 -1.94 17.12 4.01
N ARG A 111 -2.79 16.31 3.35
CA ARG A 111 -4.07 15.87 3.92
C ARG A 111 -3.87 14.90 5.08
N ALA A 112 -2.90 13.98 4.96
CA ALA A 112 -2.62 12.99 5.99
C ALA A 112 -2.15 13.64 7.30
N LEU A 113 -1.35 14.71 7.23
CA LEU A 113 -0.90 15.47 8.40
C LEU A 113 -2.01 16.25 9.12
N LYS A 114 -3.15 16.49 8.46
CA LYS A 114 -4.28 17.25 9.02
C LYS A 114 -5.35 16.37 9.69
N LYS A 115 -5.17 15.05 9.71
CA LYS A 115 -6.11 14.08 10.31
C LYS A 115 -5.67 13.64 11.71
#